data_AF-A0A812IU52-F1
#
_entry.id   AF-A0A812IU52-F1
#
_cell.length_a   1.000
_cell.length_b   1.000
_cell.length_c   1.000
_cell.angle_alpha   90.00
_cell.angle_beta   90.00
_cell.angle_gamma   90.00
#
_symmetry.space_group_name_H-M   'P 1'
#
loop_
_entity.id
_entity.type
_entity.pdbx_description
1 polymer ?
#
loop_
_entity_poly.entity_id
_entity_poly.type
_entity_poly.pdbx_seq_one_letter_code
_entity_poly.pdbx_strand_id
1 'polypeptide(L)'
;MQSTAAQAGRRWPLDFMRTPWPALSLLQELEREAAPLSWRHAVAGQLRGAVAYIHFMPKGMARFHDIDASLTSLEKYWFSREGGWPIIVFADEASAEQQAASFSATFPFLNISVAIIKERDLTWPMSEHPTCSAGYRRAARFTSGPLWMHEALDGFSHILLIDTEFVLSHPVPWDPLRYMFEQNSDLAYWQTHYERTWNRTVYLTEVSKQFMHGRNLMPQVPELVSYWWDEGEVPGGSFPVNIYGCLFGGSMSFFRSSLYQSYFEELDSWPGFDEYCWSPQSILAIAAAFFLNDNFITEIWIYGRHQNSSKTPDEGWNDSKRGILPQSQRPTHLKSSGE
;
A
#
# COMPACT_ATOMS: atom_id res chain seq x y z
N MET A 1 38.04 -24.21 -27.68
CA MET A 1 37.35 -23.61 -26.52
C MET A 1 36.65 -22.35 -27.00
N GLN A 2 35.41 -22.48 -27.46
CA GLN A 2 34.54 -21.38 -27.88
C GLN A 2 33.55 -21.10 -26.74
N SER A 3 33.49 -19.85 -26.32
CA SER A 3 32.68 -19.35 -25.21
C SER A 3 31.27 -19.03 -25.69
N THR A 4 30.30 -19.65 -25.03
CA THR A 4 28.85 -19.46 -25.20
C THR A 4 28.40 -18.18 -24.51
N ALA A 5 28.22 -17.11 -25.29
CA ALA A 5 27.54 -15.89 -24.88
C ALA A 5 26.55 -15.45 -25.98
N ALA A 6 25.51 -16.26 -26.21
CA ALA A 6 24.45 -15.93 -27.16
C ALA A 6 23.18 -16.72 -26.83
N GLN A 7 22.51 -16.41 -25.71
CA GLN A 7 21.14 -16.84 -25.45
C GLN A 7 20.50 -16.03 -24.31
N ALA A 8 20.36 -14.73 -24.51
CA ALA A 8 19.44 -13.91 -23.72
C ALA A 8 18.75 -12.93 -24.67
N GLY A 9 17.42 -13.05 -24.81
CA GLY A 9 16.62 -12.12 -25.60
C GLY A 9 15.83 -12.75 -26.74
N ARG A 10 15.02 -13.79 -26.48
CA ARG A 10 13.77 -13.96 -27.23
C ARG A 10 12.68 -13.26 -26.44
N ARG A 11 12.41 -11.98 -26.76
CA ARG A 11 11.15 -11.35 -26.37
C ARG A 11 10.03 -12.05 -27.12
N TRP A 12 9.10 -12.63 -26.39
CA TRP A 12 7.89 -13.21 -26.98
C TRP A 12 7.06 -12.08 -27.62
N PRO A 13 6.53 -12.27 -28.83
CA PRO A 13 5.61 -11.31 -29.42
C PRO A 13 4.24 -11.48 -28.75
N LEU A 14 4.10 -10.97 -27.53
CA LEU A 14 2.83 -10.97 -26.81
C LEU A 14 2.02 -9.75 -27.24
N ASP A 15 0.88 -10.01 -27.86
CA ASP A 15 -0.19 -9.03 -28.01
C ASP A 15 -0.95 -8.97 -26.69
N PHE A 16 -0.57 -7.98 -25.86
CA PHE A 16 -1.14 -7.74 -24.52
C PHE A 16 -2.66 -7.50 -24.55
N MET A 17 -3.23 -7.14 -25.70
CA MET A 17 -4.67 -6.89 -25.86
C MET A 17 -5.48 -8.15 -26.19
N ARG A 18 -4.82 -9.27 -26.54
CA ARG A 18 -5.49 -10.51 -26.99
C ARG A 18 -5.18 -11.75 -26.16
N THR A 19 -4.29 -11.62 -25.18
CA THR A 19 -3.92 -12.74 -24.31
C THR A 19 -4.99 -12.89 -23.23
N PRO A 20 -5.67 -14.05 -23.12
CA PRO A 20 -6.68 -14.28 -22.10
C PRO A 20 -6.08 -14.10 -20.70
N TRP A 21 -6.80 -13.42 -19.82
CA TRP A 21 -6.28 -12.93 -18.53
C TRP A 21 -5.70 -13.99 -17.55
N PRO A 22 -6.03 -15.31 -17.56
CA PRO A 22 -5.24 -16.23 -16.73
C PRO A 22 -3.81 -16.47 -17.25
N ALA A 23 -3.53 -16.25 -18.53
CA ALA A 23 -2.20 -16.47 -19.10
C ALA A 23 -1.22 -15.32 -18.80
N LEU A 24 -1.71 -14.09 -18.63
CA LEU A 24 -0.87 -12.91 -18.35
C LEU A 24 -0.31 -12.94 -16.93
N SER A 25 -1.15 -13.25 -15.94
CA SER A 25 -0.72 -13.44 -14.55
C SER A 25 0.26 -14.61 -14.43
N LEU A 26 -0.02 -15.73 -15.11
CA LEU A 26 0.88 -16.90 -15.13
C LEU A 26 2.23 -16.60 -15.80
N LEU A 27 2.25 -15.80 -16.88
CA LEU A 27 3.50 -15.42 -17.55
C LEU A 27 4.32 -14.44 -16.71
N GLN A 28 3.68 -13.50 -16.03
CA GLN A 28 4.36 -12.62 -15.06
C GLN A 28 4.90 -13.41 -13.86
N GLU A 29 4.14 -14.39 -13.37
CA GLU A 29 4.54 -15.31 -12.31
C GLU A 29 5.74 -16.16 -12.74
N LEU A 30 5.71 -16.77 -13.93
CA LEU A 30 6.81 -17.57 -14.48
C LEU A 30 8.09 -16.75 -14.76
N GLU A 31 7.96 -15.53 -15.28
CA GLU A 31 9.11 -14.63 -15.48
C GLU A 31 9.73 -14.19 -14.14
N ARG A 32 8.92 -14.07 -13.07
CA ARG A 32 9.37 -13.62 -11.75
C ARG A 32 9.90 -14.77 -10.88
N GLU A 33 9.27 -15.93 -10.90
CA GLU A 33 9.71 -17.15 -10.20
C GLU A 33 11.05 -17.67 -10.72
N ALA A 34 11.36 -17.44 -11.99
CA ALA A 34 12.62 -17.84 -12.61
C ALA A 34 13.86 -17.08 -12.06
N ALA A 35 13.68 -15.99 -11.31
CA ALA A 35 14.79 -15.20 -10.74
C ALA A 35 15.23 -15.75 -9.37
N PRO A 36 16.46 -16.28 -9.21
CA PRO A 36 16.95 -16.83 -7.94
C PRO A 36 17.01 -15.78 -6.82
N LEU A 37 16.73 -16.18 -5.58
CA LEU A 37 16.79 -15.30 -4.39
C LEU A 37 18.13 -14.56 -4.25
N SER A 38 19.24 -15.22 -4.59
CA SER A 38 20.57 -14.62 -4.59
C SER A 38 20.73 -13.47 -5.59
N TRP A 39 20.07 -13.56 -6.75
CA TRP A 39 20.01 -12.47 -7.72
C TRP A 39 19.15 -11.32 -7.20
N ARG A 40 18.00 -11.62 -6.57
CA ARG A 40 17.16 -10.59 -5.94
C ARG A 40 17.92 -9.83 -4.86
N HIS A 41 18.68 -10.51 -4.00
CA HIS A 41 19.55 -9.85 -3.01
C HIS A 41 20.64 -8.99 -3.65
N ALA A 42 21.22 -9.42 -4.79
CA ALA A 42 22.24 -8.65 -5.50
C ALA A 42 21.68 -7.37 -6.15
N VAL A 43 20.43 -7.42 -6.64
CA VAL A 43 19.75 -6.26 -7.24
C VAL A 43 19.04 -5.39 -6.19
N ALA A 44 18.80 -5.89 -4.98
CA ALA A 44 18.28 -5.10 -3.86
C ALA A 44 19.19 -3.89 -3.53
N GLY A 45 20.49 -3.95 -3.83
CA GLY A 45 21.40 -2.80 -3.74
C GLY A 45 21.11 -1.68 -4.76
N GLN A 46 20.23 -1.92 -5.74
CA GLN A 46 19.71 -0.95 -6.71
C GLN A 46 18.25 -0.58 -6.43
N LEU A 47 17.68 -1.04 -5.29
CA LEU A 47 16.31 -0.70 -4.89
C LEU A 47 16.17 0.82 -4.78
N ARG A 48 15.19 1.35 -5.50
CA ARG A 48 14.73 2.73 -5.31
C ARG A 48 13.41 2.65 -4.56
N GLY A 49 13.49 2.79 -3.25
CA GLY A 49 12.35 2.82 -2.33
C GLY A 49 12.09 4.24 -1.82
N ALA A 50 10.86 4.53 -1.41
CA ALA A 50 10.51 5.75 -0.69
C ALA A 50 9.46 5.46 0.40
N VAL A 51 9.49 6.26 1.45
CA VAL A 51 8.37 6.39 2.39
C VAL A 51 7.53 7.58 1.94
N ALA A 52 6.21 7.47 2.01
CA ALA A 52 5.31 8.55 1.63
C ALA A 52 4.29 8.86 2.73
N TYR A 53 3.97 10.14 2.84
CA TYR A 53 2.89 10.68 3.67
C TYR A 53 1.96 11.51 2.81
N ILE A 54 0.65 11.43 3.07
CA ILE A 54 -0.33 12.34 2.47
C ILE A 54 -0.82 13.28 3.54
N HIS A 55 -0.50 14.55 3.38
CA HIS A 55 -0.93 15.61 4.29
C HIS A 55 -1.87 16.55 3.54
N PHE A 56 -3.15 16.15 3.48
CA PHE A 56 -4.16 16.83 2.68
C PHE A 56 -4.83 17.96 3.49
N MET A 57 -4.38 19.20 3.30
CA MET A 57 -4.90 20.37 4.03
C MET A 57 -5.31 21.51 3.08
N PRO A 58 -6.49 21.43 2.45
CA PRO A 58 -6.96 22.52 1.60
C PRO A 58 -7.10 23.80 2.43
N LYS A 59 -6.48 24.89 1.95
CA LYS A 59 -6.53 26.26 2.51
C LYS A 59 -5.64 26.54 3.73
N GLY A 60 -4.44 25.95 3.81
CA GLY A 60 -3.38 26.43 4.70
C GLY A 60 -3.64 26.26 6.20
N MET A 61 -4.60 25.42 6.60
CA MET A 61 -4.67 24.94 7.98
C MET A 61 -3.50 23.98 8.18
N ALA A 62 -2.47 24.38 8.91
CA ALA A 62 -1.35 23.50 9.17
C ALA A 62 -1.56 22.77 10.49
N ARG A 63 -1.81 21.45 10.43
CA ARG A 63 -1.74 20.56 11.59
C ARG A 63 -0.42 19.79 11.57
N PHE A 64 0.69 20.53 11.65
CA PHE A 64 2.04 19.94 11.66
C PHE A 64 2.21 18.88 12.75
N HIS A 65 1.49 19.01 13.87
CA HIS A 65 1.59 18.09 15.00
C HIS A 65 1.19 16.64 14.67
N ASP A 66 0.33 16.42 13.68
CA ASP A 66 -0.17 15.08 13.39
C ASP A 66 0.98 14.22 12.84
N ILE A 67 1.76 14.73 11.89
CA ILE A 67 2.91 14.03 11.28
C ILE A 67 4.19 14.04 12.15
N ASP A 68 4.39 15.06 13.00
CA ASP A 68 5.61 15.20 13.82
C ASP A 68 5.87 13.98 14.72
N ALA A 69 4.81 13.45 15.34
CA ALA A 69 4.92 12.26 16.18
C ALA A 69 5.31 11.02 15.37
N SER A 70 4.80 10.88 14.15
CA SER A 70 5.16 9.80 13.24
C SER A 70 6.62 9.89 12.81
N LEU A 71 7.06 11.06 12.31
CA LEU A 71 8.44 11.30 11.88
C LEU A 71 9.45 11.13 13.03
N THR A 72 9.12 11.63 14.22
CA THR A 72 9.93 11.41 15.44
C THR A 72 10.07 9.91 15.73
N SER A 73 9.00 9.14 15.55
CA SER A 73 9.05 7.70 15.77
C SER A 73 9.87 6.97 14.68
N LEU A 74 9.81 7.42 13.42
CA LEU A 74 10.64 6.88 12.34
C LEU A 74 12.13 7.13 12.60
N GLU A 75 12.50 8.35 12.94
CA GLU A 75 13.89 8.72 13.28
C GLU A 75 14.41 7.94 14.49
N LYS A 76 13.54 7.74 15.49
CA LYS A 76 13.93 7.03 16.72
C LYS A 76 14.06 5.52 16.54
N TYR A 77 13.16 4.91 15.77
CA TYR A 77 12.97 3.46 15.79
C TYR A 77 13.32 2.73 14.49
N TRP A 78 13.43 3.42 13.35
CA TRP A 78 13.73 2.76 12.08
C TRP A 78 14.92 3.38 11.35
N PHE A 79 14.95 4.70 11.16
CA PHE A 79 16.07 5.34 10.47
C PHE A 79 17.27 5.50 11.39
N SER A 80 18.39 4.89 11.00
CA SER A 80 19.66 5.14 11.67
C SER A 80 20.28 6.45 11.16
N ARG A 81 21.23 7.00 11.92
CA ARG A 81 21.98 8.20 11.51
C ARG A 81 22.84 7.98 10.26
N GLU A 82 23.01 6.73 9.80
CA GLU A 82 23.86 6.38 8.64
C GLU A 82 23.08 6.32 7.32
N GLY A 83 21.78 6.64 7.33
CA GLY A 83 20.96 6.82 6.14
C GLY A 83 19.59 6.15 6.24
N GLY A 84 18.63 6.72 5.52
CA GLY A 84 17.25 6.22 5.43
C GLY A 84 16.71 6.35 4.01
N TRP A 85 15.53 5.78 3.79
CA TRP A 85 14.78 5.97 2.55
C TRP A 85 14.34 7.44 2.42
N PRO A 86 14.32 8.01 1.20
CA PRO A 86 13.70 9.31 1.00
C PRO A 86 12.25 9.29 1.48
N ILE A 87 11.85 10.35 2.17
CA ILE A 87 10.49 10.58 2.64
C ILE A 87 9.86 11.64 1.74
N ILE A 88 8.68 11.35 1.20
CA ILE A 88 7.93 12.25 0.34
C ILE A 88 6.64 12.62 1.06
N VAL A 89 6.47 13.90 1.38
CA VAL A 89 5.24 14.43 1.97
C VAL A 89 4.43 15.12 0.86
N PHE A 90 3.27 14.58 0.54
CA PHE A 90 2.34 15.17 -0.42
C PHE A 90 1.49 16.24 0.28
N ALA A 91 1.57 17.48 -0.19
CA ALA A 91 0.90 18.63 0.40
C ALA A 91 0.27 19.55 -0.66
N ASP A 92 -0.57 20.50 -0.23
CA ASP A 92 -1.04 21.58 -1.10
C ASP A 92 0.05 22.63 -1.33
N GLU A 93 -0.03 23.35 -2.46
CA GLU A 93 0.95 24.37 -2.84
C GLU A 93 1.11 25.47 -1.78
N ALA A 94 0.02 25.88 -1.14
CA ALA A 94 0.05 26.99 -0.19
C ALA A 94 0.80 26.66 1.11
N SER A 95 0.92 25.38 1.47
CA SER A 95 1.62 24.95 2.68
C SER A 95 2.98 24.29 2.43
N ALA A 96 3.31 23.97 1.17
CA ALA A 96 4.47 23.16 0.81
C ALA A 96 5.82 23.78 1.24
N GLU A 97 6.02 25.08 1.00
CA GLU A 97 7.27 25.78 1.36
C GLU A 97 7.48 25.81 2.88
N GLN A 98 6.43 26.16 3.63
CA GLN A 98 6.47 26.20 5.08
C GLN A 98 6.69 24.80 5.67
N GLN A 99 6.04 23.76 5.11
CA GLN A 99 6.24 22.37 5.50
C GLN A 99 7.69 21.93 5.27
N ALA A 100 8.24 22.19 4.09
CA ALA A 100 9.62 21.82 3.76
C ALA A 100 10.64 22.48 4.71
N ALA A 101 10.46 23.77 5.01
CA ALA A 101 11.31 24.50 5.95
C ALA A 101 11.19 23.94 7.38
N SER A 102 9.97 23.67 7.84
CA SER A 102 9.71 23.11 9.18
C SER A 102 10.32 21.72 9.35
N PHE A 103 10.12 20.82 8.38
CA PHE A 103 10.67 19.47 8.43
C PHE A 103 12.20 19.46 8.39
N SER A 104 12.80 20.30 7.55
CA SER A 104 14.27 20.42 7.48
C SER A 104 14.89 20.94 8.77
N ALA A 105 14.20 21.85 9.48
CA ALA A 105 14.65 22.38 10.76
C ALA A 105 14.48 21.37 11.91
N THR A 106 13.37 20.63 11.93
CA THR A 106 13.01 19.72 13.03
C THR A 106 13.67 18.35 12.89
N PHE A 107 13.81 17.84 11.67
CA PHE A 107 14.30 16.48 11.36
C PHE A 107 15.51 16.50 10.42
N PRO A 108 16.65 17.09 10.82
CA PRO A 108 17.79 17.32 9.93
C PRO A 108 18.48 16.03 9.44
N PHE A 109 18.19 14.88 10.06
CA PHE A 109 18.72 13.58 9.66
C PHE A 109 17.80 12.79 8.74
N LEU A 110 16.55 13.23 8.56
CA LEU A 110 15.61 12.60 7.63
C LEU A 110 15.71 13.25 6.26
N ASN A 111 15.78 12.44 5.21
CA ASN A 111 15.76 12.91 3.83
C ASN A 111 14.32 13.19 3.38
N ILE A 112 13.75 14.31 3.86
CA ILE A 112 12.36 14.70 3.59
C ILE A 112 12.30 15.64 2.39
N SER A 113 11.39 15.35 1.47
CA SER A 113 10.98 16.23 0.38
C SER A 113 9.47 16.44 0.41
N VAL A 114 9.02 17.60 -0.05
CA VAL A 114 7.59 17.91 -0.17
C VAL A 114 7.21 17.91 -1.64
N ALA A 115 6.17 17.16 -1.99
CA ALA A 115 5.59 17.08 -3.32
C ALA A 115 4.22 17.77 -3.35
N ILE A 116 3.97 18.57 -4.38
CA ILE A 116 2.72 19.33 -4.51
C ILE A 116 1.65 18.45 -5.15
N ILE A 117 0.55 18.22 -4.45
CA ILE A 117 -0.64 17.55 -5.00
C ILE A 117 -1.23 18.46 -6.09
N LYS A 118 -1.55 17.87 -7.24
CA LYS A 118 -2.15 18.60 -8.37
C LYS A 118 -3.47 19.25 -7.96
N GLU A 119 -3.68 20.50 -8.40
CA GLU A 119 -4.87 21.29 -8.06
C GLU A 119 -6.18 20.55 -8.33
N ARG A 120 -6.28 19.84 -9.47
CA ARG A 120 -7.46 19.04 -9.83
C ARG A 120 -7.86 18.01 -8.77
N ASP A 121 -6.88 17.45 -8.05
CA ASP A 121 -7.08 16.43 -7.02
C ASP A 121 -7.35 17.11 -5.66
N LEU A 122 -6.76 18.30 -5.42
CA LEU A 122 -7.03 19.14 -4.25
C LEU A 122 -8.46 19.73 -4.24
N THR A 123 -8.97 20.08 -5.41
CA THR A 123 -10.28 20.75 -5.58
C THR A 123 -11.35 19.84 -6.14
N TRP A 124 -11.14 18.51 -6.15
CA TRP A 124 -12.17 17.58 -6.62
C TRP A 124 -13.51 17.88 -5.92
N PRO A 125 -14.63 17.99 -6.66
CA PRO A 125 -15.91 18.34 -6.07
C PRO A 125 -16.29 17.34 -4.97
N MET A 126 -16.68 17.88 -3.81
CA MET A 126 -17.15 17.10 -2.68
C MET A 126 -18.36 17.82 -2.09
N SER A 127 -19.53 17.19 -2.19
CA SER A 127 -20.77 17.60 -1.53
C SER A 127 -20.62 17.61 -0.01
N GLU A 128 -21.55 18.23 0.71
CA GLU A 128 -21.59 18.10 2.17
C GLU A 128 -21.96 16.65 2.55
N HIS A 129 -21.22 16.07 3.49
CA HIS A 129 -21.44 14.69 3.91
C HIS A 129 -21.52 14.62 5.45
N PRO A 130 -22.49 13.88 6.02
CA PRO A 130 -22.83 13.95 7.44
C PRO A 130 -21.71 13.48 8.38
N THR A 131 -20.86 12.57 7.92
CA THR A 131 -19.85 11.89 8.76
C THR A 131 -18.43 11.93 8.21
N CYS A 132 -18.20 12.54 7.05
CA CYS A 132 -16.96 12.38 6.28
C CYS A 132 -16.53 13.70 5.65
N SER A 133 -15.41 14.25 6.13
CA SER A 133 -14.96 15.56 5.65
C SER A 133 -14.59 15.52 4.17
N ALA A 134 -14.75 16.64 3.48
CA ALA A 134 -14.31 16.77 2.08
C ALA A 134 -12.80 16.52 1.93
N GLY A 135 -11.98 16.92 2.92
CA GLY A 135 -10.55 16.66 2.93
C GLY A 135 -10.23 15.17 2.96
N TYR A 136 -10.88 14.41 3.85
CA TYR A 136 -10.70 12.96 3.93
C TYR A 136 -11.11 12.28 2.62
N ARG A 137 -12.26 12.63 2.05
CA ARG A 137 -12.74 12.00 0.80
C ARG A 137 -11.81 12.27 -0.38
N ARG A 138 -11.19 13.44 -0.46
CA ARG A 138 -10.20 13.74 -1.51
C ARG A 138 -8.90 13.01 -1.28
N ALA A 139 -8.43 12.93 -0.03
CA ALA A 139 -7.28 12.11 0.32
C ALA A 139 -7.53 10.64 -0.01
N ALA A 140 -8.71 10.10 0.31
CA ALA A 140 -9.14 8.75 -0.06
C ALA A 140 -9.05 8.53 -1.57
N ARG A 141 -9.69 9.39 -2.37
CA ARG A 141 -9.63 9.33 -3.84
C ARG A 141 -8.18 9.40 -4.34
N PHE A 142 -7.39 10.35 -3.84
CA PHE A 142 -5.99 10.54 -4.22
C PHE A 142 -5.14 9.29 -3.96
N THR A 143 -5.28 8.68 -2.77
CA THR A 143 -4.59 7.44 -2.38
C THR A 143 -5.04 6.23 -3.20
N SER A 144 -6.29 6.19 -3.66
CA SER A 144 -6.81 5.08 -4.47
C SER A 144 -6.32 5.06 -5.92
N GLY A 145 -5.79 6.17 -6.44
CA GLY A 145 -5.40 6.23 -7.86
C GLY A 145 -4.33 7.29 -8.18
N PRO A 146 -4.67 8.60 -8.14
CA PRO A 146 -3.81 9.67 -8.62
C PRO A 146 -2.41 9.73 -7.98
N LEU A 147 -2.28 9.34 -6.71
CA LEU A 147 -0.99 9.22 -6.01
C LEU A 147 0.02 8.42 -6.83
N TRP A 148 -0.39 7.25 -7.34
CA TRP A 148 0.50 6.29 -7.99
C TRP A 148 1.07 6.81 -9.31
N MET A 149 0.40 7.79 -9.91
CA MET A 149 0.79 8.46 -11.16
C MET A 149 1.47 9.81 -10.92
N HIS A 150 1.80 10.14 -9.66
CA HIS A 150 2.47 11.38 -9.33
C HIS A 150 3.95 11.33 -9.73
N GLU A 151 4.45 12.42 -10.34
CA GLU A 151 5.81 12.51 -10.87
C GLU A 151 6.89 12.42 -9.78
N ALA A 152 6.58 12.89 -8.57
CA ALA A 152 7.46 12.70 -7.40
C ALA A 152 7.74 11.22 -7.08
N LEU A 153 6.91 10.29 -7.57
CA LEU A 153 7.14 8.86 -7.43
C LEU A 153 7.90 8.25 -8.62
N ASP A 154 8.29 9.05 -9.61
CA ASP A 154 9.02 8.55 -10.76
C ASP A 154 10.43 8.09 -10.40
N GLY A 155 10.80 6.94 -10.94
CA GLY A 155 12.07 6.30 -10.62
C GLY A 155 12.07 5.49 -9.33
N PHE A 156 11.00 5.53 -8.52
CA PHE A 156 10.83 4.59 -7.41
C PHE A 156 10.20 3.28 -7.89
N SER A 157 10.77 2.18 -7.43
CA SER A 157 10.27 0.82 -7.68
C SER A 157 9.28 0.38 -6.61
N HIS A 158 9.47 0.84 -5.37
CA HIS A 158 8.68 0.47 -4.21
C HIS A 158 8.37 1.70 -3.38
N ILE A 159 7.22 1.67 -2.73
CA ILE A 159 6.78 2.73 -1.83
C ILE A 159 6.20 2.13 -0.57
N LEU A 160 6.37 2.82 0.55
CA LEU A 160 5.67 2.54 1.79
C LEU A 160 4.92 3.79 2.23
N LEU A 161 3.60 3.77 2.09
CA LEU A 161 2.73 4.82 2.60
C LEU A 161 2.54 4.63 4.10
N ILE A 162 2.73 5.71 4.85
CA ILE A 162 2.51 5.78 6.29
C ILE A 162 1.51 6.90 6.56
N ASP A 163 0.48 6.61 7.34
CA ASP A 163 -0.48 7.64 7.77
C ASP A 163 0.19 8.59 8.76
N THR A 164 -0.20 9.85 8.69
CA THR A 164 0.34 10.91 9.55
C THR A 164 0.24 10.58 11.03
N GLU A 165 -0.79 9.84 11.47
CA GLU A 165 -1.00 9.50 12.89
C GLU A 165 -0.34 8.17 13.32
N PHE A 166 0.32 7.45 12.41
CA PHE A 166 0.95 6.18 12.74
C PHE A 166 2.27 6.40 13.50
N VAL A 167 2.41 5.79 14.67
CA VAL A 167 3.58 5.94 15.54
C VAL A 167 4.19 4.58 15.83
N LEU A 168 5.47 4.40 15.51
CA LEU A 168 6.26 3.25 15.94
C LEU A 168 6.43 3.26 17.46
N SER A 169 6.23 2.11 18.09
CA SER A 169 6.36 1.97 19.55
C SER A 169 7.69 1.34 19.98
N HIS A 170 8.37 0.65 19.06
CA HIS A 170 9.60 -0.10 19.32
C HIS A 170 10.55 -0.04 18.12
N PRO A 171 11.86 -0.30 18.32
CA PRO A 171 12.82 -0.41 17.22
C PRO A 171 12.38 -1.43 16.18
N VAL A 172 12.53 -1.08 14.90
CA VAL A 172 12.26 -1.95 13.76
C VAL A 172 13.56 -2.70 13.42
N PRO A 173 13.66 -4.02 13.70
CA PRO A 173 14.93 -4.73 13.59
C PRO A 173 15.31 -5.15 12.16
N TRP A 174 14.46 -4.83 11.19
CA TRP A 174 14.63 -5.12 9.75
C TRP A 174 14.14 -3.92 8.94
N ASP A 175 14.40 -3.90 7.64
CA ASP A 175 13.95 -2.84 6.74
C ASP A 175 12.69 -3.28 5.98
N PRO A 176 11.51 -2.72 6.29
CA PRO A 176 10.26 -3.01 5.58
C PRO A 176 10.30 -2.90 4.07
N LEU A 177 10.90 -1.83 3.53
CA LEU A 177 10.97 -1.61 2.09
C LEU A 177 11.83 -2.66 1.40
N ARG A 178 12.96 -2.97 2.01
CA ARG A 178 13.83 -4.04 1.53
C ARG A 178 13.16 -5.41 1.65
N TYR A 179 12.50 -5.70 2.77
CA TYR A 179 11.81 -6.97 2.98
C TYR A 179 10.72 -7.21 1.93
N MET A 180 9.90 -6.20 1.62
CA MET A 180 8.90 -6.29 0.54
C MET A 180 9.55 -6.69 -0.79
N PHE A 181 10.66 -6.06 -1.16
CA PHE A 181 11.37 -6.39 -2.38
C PHE A 181 11.95 -7.82 -2.38
N GLU A 182 12.59 -8.23 -1.29
CA GLU A 182 13.19 -9.55 -1.16
C GLU A 182 12.13 -10.67 -1.21
N GLN A 183 10.94 -10.40 -0.66
CA GLN A 183 9.77 -11.29 -0.77
C GLN A 183 9.07 -11.23 -2.14
N ASN A 184 9.49 -10.33 -3.04
CA ASN A 184 8.80 -10.08 -4.31
C ASN A 184 7.32 -9.72 -4.09
N SER A 185 7.07 -8.90 -3.07
CA SER A 185 5.75 -8.43 -2.68
C SER A 185 5.30 -7.28 -3.59
N ASP A 186 4.16 -7.47 -4.27
CA ASP A 186 3.50 -6.40 -5.01
C ASP A 186 2.66 -5.51 -4.09
N LEU A 187 2.19 -6.05 -2.97
CA LEU A 187 1.46 -5.34 -1.94
C LEU A 187 1.85 -5.84 -0.56
N ALA A 188 2.19 -4.93 0.34
CA ALA A 188 2.36 -5.25 1.74
C ALA A 188 1.60 -4.28 2.64
N TYR A 189 1.20 -4.78 3.81
CA TYR A 189 0.33 -4.04 4.71
C TYR A 189 0.61 -4.36 6.17
N TRP A 190 0.31 -3.44 7.08
CA TRP A 190 0.53 -3.67 8.50
C TRP A 190 -0.45 -4.63 9.13
N GLN A 191 -1.76 -4.48 8.89
CA GLN A 191 -2.79 -5.39 9.40
C GLN A 191 -4.06 -5.30 8.56
N THR A 192 -4.98 -6.24 8.75
CA THR A 192 -6.34 -6.18 8.19
C THR A 192 -7.37 -5.91 9.28
N HIS A 193 -8.47 -5.22 8.95
CA HIS A 193 -9.63 -5.07 9.83
C HIS A 193 -10.93 -5.37 9.10
N TYR A 194 -11.96 -5.72 9.87
CA TYR A 194 -13.32 -5.76 9.36
C TYR A 194 -13.95 -4.38 9.48
N GLU A 195 -14.31 -3.77 8.35
CA GLU A 195 -14.99 -2.49 8.34
C GLU A 195 -16.44 -2.66 8.76
N ARG A 196 -16.76 -2.22 9.98
CA ARG A 196 -18.12 -2.28 10.51
C ARG A 196 -18.96 -1.07 10.11
N THR A 197 -18.37 -0.05 9.50
CA THR A 197 -19.10 1.13 9.07
C THR A 197 -19.69 0.92 7.66
N TRP A 198 -20.98 0.63 7.65
CA TRP A 198 -21.79 0.44 6.43
C TRP A 198 -21.69 1.61 5.43
N ASN A 199 -21.35 2.81 5.93
CA ASN A 199 -21.39 4.04 5.15
C ASN A 199 -20.16 4.31 4.28
N ARG A 200 -19.11 3.47 4.32
CA ARG A 200 -17.87 3.68 3.54
C ARG A 200 -17.70 2.71 2.36
N THR A 201 -18.68 1.83 2.17
CA THR A 201 -18.61 0.70 1.24
C THR A 201 -19.89 0.55 0.43
N VAL A 202 -20.85 1.46 0.60
CA VAL A 202 -22.12 1.48 -0.13
C VAL A 202 -21.84 1.54 -1.64
N TYR A 203 -22.41 0.60 -2.40
CA TYR A 203 -22.18 0.38 -3.84
C TYR A 203 -20.77 -0.03 -4.26
N LEU A 204 -19.76 0.06 -3.38
CA LEU A 204 -18.38 -0.30 -3.74
C LEU A 204 -18.30 -1.76 -4.17
N THR A 205 -18.93 -2.66 -3.40
CA THR A 205 -18.92 -4.10 -3.70
C THR A 205 -19.65 -4.43 -5.00
N GLU A 206 -20.76 -3.78 -5.30
CA GLU A 206 -21.58 -4.00 -6.48
C GLU A 206 -20.87 -3.52 -7.74
N VAL A 207 -20.30 -2.31 -7.71
CA VAL A 207 -19.49 -1.77 -8.82
C VAL A 207 -18.27 -2.65 -9.05
N SER A 208 -17.61 -3.09 -7.96
CA SER A 208 -16.49 -4.04 -8.05
C SER A 208 -16.90 -5.35 -8.68
N LYS A 209 -18.01 -5.97 -8.25
CA LYS A 209 -18.54 -7.21 -8.85
C LYS A 209 -18.77 -7.04 -10.35
N GLN A 210 -19.42 -5.95 -10.76
CA GLN A 210 -19.68 -5.67 -12.17
C GLN A 210 -18.37 -5.55 -12.97
N PHE A 211 -17.39 -4.83 -12.44
CA PHE A 211 -16.07 -4.70 -13.07
C PHE A 211 -15.37 -6.06 -13.22
N MET A 212 -15.35 -6.88 -12.16
CA MET A 212 -14.70 -8.19 -12.16
C MET A 212 -15.40 -9.17 -13.11
N HIS A 213 -16.73 -9.27 -13.06
CA HIS A 213 -17.51 -10.14 -13.94
C HIS A 213 -17.37 -9.71 -15.41
N GLY A 214 -17.42 -8.41 -15.71
CA GLY A 214 -17.24 -7.89 -17.06
C GLY A 214 -15.88 -8.23 -17.68
N ARG A 215 -14.89 -8.59 -16.85
CA ARG A 215 -13.54 -8.99 -17.25
C ARG A 215 -13.22 -10.47 -17.01
N ASN A 216 -14.21 -11.28 -16.60
CA ASN A 216 -14.05 -12.68 -16.21
C ASN A 216 -12.96 -12.89 -15.14
N LEU A 217 -12.89 -11.99 -14.16
CA LEU A 217 -11.96 -12.09 -13.04
C LEU A 217 -12.59 -12.91 -11.91
N MET A 218 -11.80 -13.82 -11.34
CA MET A 218 -12.12 -14.56 -10.13
C MET A 218 -11.13 -14.15 -9.04
N PRO A 219 -11.56 -14.12 -7.76
CA PRO A 219 -10.65 -13.80 -6.68
C PRO A 219 -9.54 -14.85 -6.62
N GLN A 220 -8.31 -14.36 -6.54
CA GLN A 220 -7.10 -15.15 -6.35
C GLN A 220 -6.80 -15.33 -4.86
N VAL A 221 -7.26 -14.39 -4.03
CA VAL A 221 -7.17 -14.42 -2.56
C VAL A 221 -8.59 -14.30 -2.00
N PRO A 222 -9.39 -15.37 -2.10
CA PRO A 222 -10.83 -15.33 -1.84
C PRO A 222 -11.16 -14.85 -0.43
N GLU A 223 -10.33 -15.11 0.56
CA GLU A 223 -10.64 -14.73 1.94
C GLU A 223 -10.58 -13.21 2.21
N LEU A 224 -10.05 -12.40 1.28
CA LEU A 224 -10.17 -10.94 1.34
C LEU A 224 -11.56 -10.46 0.91
N VAL A 225 -12.35 -11.31 0.24
CA VAL A 225 -13.62 -10.92 -0.41
C VAL A 225 -14.76 -11.93 -0.25
N SER A 226 -14.53 -13.07 0.40
CA SER A 226 -15.44 -14.22 0.46
C SER A 226 -16.83 -13.84 0.97
N TYR A 227 -16.90 -12.92 1.91
CA TYR A 227 -18.15 -12.43 2.51
C TYR A 227 -19.11 -11.73 1.55
N TRP A 228 -18.59 -11.11 0.50
CA TRP A 228 -19.43 -10.43 -0.50
C TRP A 228 -19.36 -11.09 -1.86
N TRP A 229 -18.33 -11.87 -2.18
CA TRP A 229 -18.19 -12.53 -3.48
C TRP A 229 -19.04 -13.81 -3.59
N ASP A 230 -19.01 -14.67 -2.57
CA ASP A 230 -19.65 -15.99 -2.59
C ASP A 230 -21.08 -15.98 -2.04
N GLU A 231 -21.36 -15.11 -1.07
CA GLU A 231 -22.70 -14.89 -0.56
C GLU A 231 -23.50 -14.03 -1.57
N GLY A 232 -24.80 -14.31 -1.73
CA GLY A 232 -25.69 -13.64 -2.69
C GLY A 232 -25.78 -12.10 -2.50
N GLU A 233 -26.79 -11.45 -3.08
CA GLU A 233 -27.00 -10.01 -2.83
C GLU A 233 -27.10 -9.75 -1.31
N VAL A 234 -26.04 -9.18 -0.72
CA VAL A 234 -26.04 -8.74 0.68
C VAL A 234 -26.67 -7.35 0.66
N PRO A 235 -27.95 -7.18 1.03
CA PRO A 235 -28.61 -5.90 0.94
C PRO A 235 -27.99 -4.98 2.02
N GLY A 236 -27.40 -3.86 1.63
CA GLY A 236 -26.87 -2.88 2.58
C GLY A 236 -25.38 -3.01 2.95
N GLY A 237 -24.55 -3.61 2.10
CA GLY A 237 -23.16 -3.14 1.89
C GLY A 237 -22.22 -3.11 3.11
N SER A 238 -22.25 -4.13 3.96
CA SER A 238 -21.24 -4.40 5.00
C SER A 238 -20.72 -5.82 4.72
N PHE A 239 -19.44 -6.19 4.57
CA PHE A 239 -18.19 -5.81 5.23
C PHE A 239 -17.01 -6.22 4.31
N PRO A 240 -16.19 -5.30 3.75
CA PRO A 240 -14.90 -5.70 3.20
C PRO A 240 -13.90 -5.95 4.34
N VAL A 241 -13.06 -6.97 4.15
CA VAL A 241 -11.76 -6.98 4.80
C VAL A 241 -11.01 -5.75 4.28
N ASN A 242 -10.66 -4.84 5.17
CA ASN A 242 -9.85 -3.67 4.85
C ASN A 242 -8.39 -3.99 5.09
N ILE A 243 -7.55 -3.63 4.13
CA ILE A 243 -6.12 -3.49 4.38
C ILE A 243 -5.93 -2.18 5.15
N TYR A 244 -5.49 -2.26 6.41
CA TYR A 244 -5.44 -1.08 7.27
C TYR A 244 -4.48 -0.04 6.72
N GLY A 245 -5.04 1.06 6.23
CA GLY A 245 -4.34 2.03 5.40
C GLY A 245 -3.36 2.93 6.14
N CYS A 246 -3.12 2.67 7.43
CA CYS A 246 -2.17 3.48 8.19
C CYS A 246 -0.72 3.11 7.90
N LEU A 247 -0.47 1.91 7.37
CA LEU A 247 0.82 1.52 6.82
C LEU A 247 0.63 0.42 5.79
N PHE A 248 0.87 0.76 4.53
CA PHE A 248 0.84 -0.17 3.41
C PHE A 248 1.72 0.34 2.28
N GLY A 249 2.07 -0.54 1.35
CA GLY A 249 2.97 -0.19 0.27
C GLY A 249 3.19 -1.36 -0.66
N GLY A 250 4.21 -1.28 -1.50
CA GLY A 250 4.57 -2.37 -2.38
C GLY A 250 5.14 -1.87 -3.68
N SER A 251 5.04 -2.71 -4.70
CA SER A 251 5.60 -2.46 -6.01
C SER A 251 4.81 -1.38 -6.75
N MET A 252 5.51 -0.36 -7.23
CA MET A 252 4.91 0.67 -8.10
C MET A 252 4.37 0.07 -9.40
N SER A 253 4.85 -1.11 -9.83
CA SER A 253 4.34 -1.78 -11.04
C SER A 253 2.93 -2.33 -10.85
N PHE A 254 2.57 -2.76 -9.64
CA PHE A 254 1.21 -3.16 -9.29
C PHE A 254 0.26 -1.97 -9.33
N PHE A 255 0.60 -0.91 -8.59
CA PHE A 255 -0.23 0.30 -8.52
C PHE A 255 -0.37 0.99 -9.88
N ARG A 256 0.68 0.97 -10.72
CA ARG A 256 0.66 1.55 -12.08
C ARG A 256 0.21 0.57 -13.17
N SER A 257 -0.20 -0.64 -12.80
CA SER A 257 -0.66 -1.64 -13.77
C SER A 257 -1.93 -1.17 -14.47
N SER A 258 -2.11 -1.57 -15.73
CA SER A 258 -3.32 -1.22 -16.49
C SER A 258 -4.60 -1.72 -15.82
N LEU A 259 -4.57 -2.89 -15.16
CA LEU A 259 -5.72 -3.42 -14.46
C LEU A 259 -6.08 -2.60 -13.22
N TYR A 260 -5.09 -2.26 -12.39
CA TYR A 260 -5.33 -1.41 -11.21
C TYR A 260 -5.86 -0.03 -11.63
N GLN A 261 -5.24 0.58 -12.64
CA GLN A 261 -5.67 1.89 -13.15
C GLN A 261 -7.07 1.85 -13.78
N SER A 262 -7.38 0.82 -14.58
CA SER A 262 -8.73 0.66 -15.15
C SER A 262 -9.80 0.44 -14.08
N TYR A 263 -9.45 -0.23 -12.98
CA TYR A 263 -10.35 -0.42 -11.84
C TYR A 263 -10.58 0.89 -11.10
N PHE A 264 -9.51 1.66 -10.84
CA PHE A 264 -9.66 3.00 -10.28
C PHE A 264 -10.52 3.90 -11.19
N GLU A 265 -10.32 3.90 -12.51
CA GLU A 265 -11.13 4.67 -13.46
C GLU A 265 -12.62 4.30 -13.42
N GLU A 266 -12.93 3.00 -13.30
CA GLU A 266 -14.30 2.54 -13.09
C GLU A 266 -14.87 3.12 -11.80
N LEU A 267 -14.15 3.01 -10.68
CA LEU A 267 -14.60 3.54 -9.39
C LEU A 267 -14.76 5.07 -9.42
N ASP A 268 -13.84 5.78 -10.06
CA ASP A 268 -13.84 7.24 -10.15
C ASP A 268 -14.95 7.78 -11.07
N SER A 269 -15.53 6.92 -11.92
CA SER A 269 -16.72 7.25 -12.71
C SER A 269 -18.01 7.28 -11.89
N TRP A 270 -17.98 6.74 -10.67
CA TRP A 270 -19.09 6.74 -9.72
C TRP A 270 -18.95 7.86 -8.68
N PRO A 271 -20.06 8.34 -8.10
CA PRO A 271 -20.01 9.33 -7.01
C PRO A 271 -19.51 8.74 -5.68
N GLY A 272 -18.88 7.56 -5.69
CA GLY A 272 -18.55 6.77 -4.51
C GLY A 272 -17.67 7.46 -3.48
N PHE A 273 -16.62 8.14 -3.94
CA PHE A 273 -15.78 8.93 -3.04
C PHE A 273 -16.52 10.14 -2.45
N ASP A 274 -17.42 10.76 -3.22
CA ASP A 274 -18.17 11.95 -2.81
C ASP A 274 -19.34 11.59 -1.87
N GLU A 275 -20.31 10.82 -2.38
CA GLU A 275 -21.58 10.51 -1.69
C GLU A 275 -21.44 9.40 -0.65
N TYR A 276 -20.53 8.44 -0.84
CA TYR A 276 -20.45 7.22 -0.02
C TYR A 276 -19.12 7.06 0.71
N CYS A 277 -18.30 8.11 0.79
CA CYS A 277 -17.06 8.14 1.57
C CYS A 277 -16.19 6.89 1.35
N TRP A 278 -16.06 6.44 0.09
CA TRP A 278 -15.34 5.20 -0.21
C TRP A 278 -13.94 5.17 0.39
N SER A 279 -13.67 4.06 1.07
CA SER A 279 -12.41 3.85 1.77
C SER A 279 -11.31 3.37 0.80
N PRO A 280 -10.13 4.01 0.79
CA PRO A 280 -9.01 3.54 -0.01
C PRO A 280 -8.51 2.17 0.46
N GLN A 281 -8.70 1.86 1.75
CA GLN A 281 -8.37 0.56 2.35
C GLN A 281 -9.23 -0.58 1.77
N SER A 282 -10.53 -0.36 1.60
CA SER A 282 -11.45 -1.33 1.00
C SER A 282 -11.11 -1.54 -0.47
N ILE A 283 -10.87 -0.46 -1.21
CA ILE A 283 -10.49 -0.51 -2.64
C ILE A 283 -9.21 -1.33 -2.82
N LEU A 284 -8.20 -1.08 -1.97
CA LEU A 284 -6.93 -1.78 -2.03
C LEU A 284 -7.09 -3.27 -1.71
N ALA A 285 -7.91 -3.64 -0.72
CA ALA A 285 -8.17 -5.03 -0.40
C ALA A 285 -8.89 -5.77 -1.52
N ILE A 286 -9.88 -5.14 -2.17
CA ILE A 286 -10.57 -5.70 -3.33
C ILE A 286 -9.59 -5.86 -4.50
N ALA A 287 -8.78 -4.84 -4.80
CA ALA A 287 -7.77 -4.94 -5.85
C ALA A 287 -6.77 -6.07 -5.57
N ALA A 288 -6.27 -6.18 -4.33
CA ALA A 288 -5.37 -7.25 -3.91
C ALA A 288 -5.98 -8.64 -4.13
N ALA A 289 -7.25 -8.81 -3.74
CA ALA A 289 -7.95 -10.08 -3.81
C ALA A 289 -8.09 -10.64 -5.23
N PHE A 290 -8.24 -9.76 -6.23
CA PHE A 290 -8.49 -10.15 -7.61
C PHE A 290 -7.26 -10.04 -8.50
N PHE A 291 -6.33 -9.12 -8.21
CA PHE A 291 -5.24 -8.79 -9.13
C PHE A 291 -3.92 -9.43 -8.73
N LEU A 292 -3.80 -9.93 -7.48
CA LEU A 292 -2.58 -10.52 -6.95
C LEU A 292 -2.85 -11.95 -6.49
N ASN A 293 -1.84 -12.81 -6.63
CA ASN A 293 -1.76 -14.09 -5.93
C ASN A 293 -1.37 -13.83 -4.46
N ASP A 294 -1.80 -14.70 -3.54
CA ASP A 294 -1.41 -14.71 -2.12
C ASP A 294 0.12 -14.60 -1.94
N ASN A 295 0.89 -15.23 -2.83
CA ASN A 295 2.37 -15.18 -2.83
C ASN A 295 2.96 -13.78 -3.05
N PHE A 296 2.20 -12.82 -3.59
CA PHE A 296 2.65 -11.45 -3.83
C PHE A 296 2.14 -10.46 -2.78
N ILE A 297 1.46 -10.94 -1.76
CA ILE A 297 0.93 -10.15 -0.66
C ILE A 297 1.74 -10.43 0.61
N THR A 298 2.08 -9.40 1.38
CA THR A 298 2.91 -9.57 2.59
C THR A 298 2.39 -8.75 3.76
N GLU A 299 2.18 -9.40 4.90
CA GLU A 299 1.92 -8.68 6.14
C GLU A 299 3.24 -8.17 6.75
N ILE A 300 3.29 -6.86 7.03
CA ILE A 300 4.40 -6.14 7.66
C ILE A 300 4.20 -6.20 9.18
N TRP A 301 5.10 -6.89 9.87
CA TRP A 301 5.05 -7.06 11.32
C TRP A 301 5.95 -6.06 12.06
N ILE A 302 5.49 -4.82 12.16
CA ILE A 302 6.16 -3.78 12.95
C ILE A 302 5.31 -3.35 14.14
N TYR A 303 5.96 -2.99 15.25
CA TYR A 303 5.27 -2.54 16.45
C TYR A 303 4.96 -1.06 16.35
N GLY A 304 3.69 -0.73 16.45
CA GLY A 304 3.20 0.62 16.30
C GLY A 304 1.76 0.75 16.74
N ARG A 305 1.25 1.97 16.64
CA ARG A 305 -0.13 2.30 16.92
C ARG A 305 -0.65 3.31 15.93
N HIS A 306 -1.93 3.23 15.66
CA HIS A 306 -2.68 4.21 14.92
C HIS A 306 -4.10 4.24 15.51
N GLN A 307 -4.49 5.41 16.02
CA GLN A 307 -5.77 5.59 16.73
C GLN A 307 -6.00 4.50 17.80
N ASN A 308 -7.05 3.69 17.64
CA ASN A 308 -7.44 2.64 18.58
C ASN A 308 -6.83 1.26 18.26
N SER A 309 -5.93 1.17 17.28
CA SER A 309 -5.28 -0.07 16.88
C SER A 309 -3.79 -0.06 17.21
N SER A 310 -3.30 -1.15 17.78
CA SER A 310 -1.89 -1.34 18.12
C SER A 310 -1.40 -2.73 17.75
N LYS A 311 -0.11 -2.84 17.44
CA LYS A 311 0.65 -4.09 17.53
C LYS A 311 1.73 -3.91 18.58
N THR A 312 1.69 -4.71 19.63
CA THR A 312 2.64 -4.68 20.76
C THR A 312 3.45 -5.98 20.86
N PRO A 313 4.63 -5.97 21.50
CA PRO A 313 5.39 -7.20 21.73
C PRO A 313 4.62 -8.26 22.55
N ASP A 314 3.76 -7.81 23.49
CA ASP A 314 3.01 -8.67 24.40
C ASP A 314 1.84 -9.39 23.73
N GLU A 315 1.26 -8.81 22.67
CA GLU A 315 0.26 -9.48 21.81
C GLU A 315 0.88 -10.65 21.02
N GLY A 316 2.22 -10.77 21.03
CA GLY A 316 2.97 -11.81 20.33
C GLY A 316 3.03 -11.61 18.81
N TRP A 317 3.78 -12.49 18.14
CA TRP A 317 3.75 -12.67 16.68
C TRP A 317 2.43 -13.33 16.29
N ASN A 318 1.32 -12.60 16.39
CA ASN A 318 -0.02 -13.15 16.23
C ASN A 318 -0.38 -13.22 14.74
N ASP A 319 0.26 -14.16 14.07
CA ASP A 319 0.13 -14.39 12.64
C ASP A 319 -1.33 -14.57 12.24
N SER A 320 -1.89 -13.58 11.54
CA SER A 320 -3.25 -13.69 11.06
C SER A 320 -3.35 -14.68 9.88
N LYS A 321 -2.24 -15.02 9.20
CA LYS A 321 -2.18 -16.04 8.13
C LYS A 321 -0.75 -16.60 7.91
N ARG A 322 -0.45 -17.75 8.55
CA ARG A 322 0.70 -18.68 8.32
C ARG A 322 2.02 -18.42 9.08
N GLY A 323 1.99 -18.79 10.36
CA GLY A 323 3.14 -18.80 11.28
C GLY A 323 4.21 -19.84 10.99
N ILE A 324 5.10 -19.57 10.03
CA ILE A 324 6.41 -20.22 9.98
C ILE A 324 7.51 -19.17 9.79
N LEU A 325 8.15 -18.80 10.89
CA LEU A 325 9.46 -18.15 10.86
C LEU A 325 10.46 -19.04 10.10
N PRO A 326 11.29 -18.49 9.19
CA PRO A 326 12.54 -19.14 8.80
C PRO A 326 13.30 -19.49 10.09
N GLN A 327 13.73 -20.75 10.23
CA GLN A 327 14.41 -21.23 11.45
C GLN A 327 15.60 -20.36 11.87
N SER A 328 16.19 -19.62 10.93
CA SER A 328 17.34 -18.73 11.15
C SER A 328 17.02 -17.41 11.87
N GLN A 329 15.75 -17.05 12.08
CA GLN A 329 15.36 -15.75 12.66
C GLN A 329 14.51 -15.84 13.94
N ARG A 330 14.39 -17.03 14.55
CA ARG A 330 13.74 -17.18 15.86
C ARG A 330 14.62 -16.59 16.97
N PRO A 331 14.12 -15.68 17.83
CA PRO A 331 14.83 -15.26 19.03
C PRO A 331 15.08 -16.46 19.95
N THR A 332 16.33 -16.69 20.33
CA THR A 332 16.81 -17.83 21.13
C THR A 332 16.29 -17.84 22.58
N HIS A 333 15.51 -16.86 22.99
CA HIS A 333 15.06 -16.68 24.37
C HIS A 333 13.67 -17.27 24.69
N LEU A 334 12.90 -17.72 23.70
CA LEU A 334 11.70 -18.52 23.95
C LEU A 334 12.09 -20.00 24.05
N LYS A 335 12.73 -20.35 25.18
CA LYS A 335 12.75 -21.75 25.62
C LYS A 335 11.31 -22.13 25.96
N SER A 336 10.82 -23.14 25.26
CA SER A 336 9.61 -23.88 25.57
C SER A 336 9.49 -24.16 27.07
N SER A 337 8.55 -23.50 27.75
CA SER A 337 7.95 -24.09 28.94
C SER A 337 6.94 -25.12 28.46
N GLY A 338 7.37 -26.37 28.43
CA GLY A 338 6.45 -27.50 28.44
C GLY A 338 5.75 -27.56 29.78
N GLU A 339 4.43 -27.68 29.77
CA GLU A 339 3.68 -28.92 30.00
C GLU A 339 2.30 -28.80 29.36
#